data_AF-A0A956IU58-F1
#
_entry.id   AF-A0A956IU58-F1
#
_cell.length_a   1.000
_cell.length_b   1.000
_cell.length_c   1.000
_cell.angle_alpha   90.00
_cell.angle_beta   90.00
_cell.angle_gamma   90.00
#
_symmetry.space_group_name_H-M   'P 1'
#
loop_
_entity.id
_entity.type
_entity.pdbx_description
1 polymer ?
#
loop_
_entity_poly.entity_id
_entity_poly.type
_entity_poly.pdbx_seq_one_letter_code
_entity_poly.pdbx_strand_id
1 'polypeptide(L)'
;MAYSDKVIDHYENPRNVGTLDKENENVGTGLVGAPACGDVMRLQIQVSDDGVIEDAKFKTFGCGSAIASSSLATEWIKGKTI
;
A
#
# COMPACT_ATOMS: atom_id res chain seq x y z
N MET A 1 -4.39 -11.79 -22.87
CA MET A 1 -3.41 -11.68 -21.76
C MET A 1 -4.06 -12.19 -20.49
N ALA A 2 -3.30 -12.77 -19.56
CA ALA A 2 -3.84 -13.41 -18.35
C ALA A 2 -4.26 -12.41 -17.24
N TYR A 3 -3.90 -11.13 -17.37
CA TYR A 3 -4.25 -10.06 -16.44
C TYR A 3 -5.14 -9.02 -17.11
N SER A 4 -6.00 -8.38 -16.31
CA SER A 4 -6.84 -7.27 -16.78
C SER A 4 -6.01 -6.00 -16.95
N ASP A 5 -6.47 -5.10 -17.81
CA ASP A 5 -5.79 -3.83 -18.09
C ASP A 5 -5.57 -3.00 -16.82
N LYS A 6 -6.51 -3.08 -15.86
CA LYS A 6 -6.38 -2.43 -14.56
C LYS A 6 -5.21 -2.97 -13.74
N VAL A 7 -5.04 -4.30 -13.72
CA VAL A 7 -3.93 -4.93 -12.97
C VAL A 7 -2.59 -4.54 -13.61
N ILE A 8 -2.52 -4.53 -14.94
CA ILE A 8 -1.32 -4.14 -15.67
C ILE A 8 -0.96 -2.69 -15.37
N ASP A 9 -1.92 -1.78 -15.43
CA ASP A 9 -1.68 -0.35 -15.16
C ASP A 9 -1.14 -0.09 -13.73
N HIS A 10 -1.73 -0.72 -12.71
CA HIS A 10 -1.22 -0.59 -11.34
C HIS A 10 0.10 -1.34 -11.09
N TYR A 11 0.46 -2.30 -11.93
CA TYR A 11 1.75 -3.00 -11.86
C TYR A 11 2.87 -2.20 -12.52
N GLU A 12 2.63 -1.66 -13.72
CA GLU A 12 3.61 -0.87 -14.47
C GLU A 12 3.78 0.55 -13.90
N ASN A 13 2.68 1.15 -13.44
CA ASN A 13 2.65 2.49 -12.85
C ASN A 13 2.07 2.43 -11.44
N PRO A 14 2.72 1.81 -10.45
CA PRO A 14 2.19 1.69 -9.10
C PRO A 14 2.13 3.08 -8.42
N ARG A 15 0.99 3.38 -7.78
CA ARG A 15 0.74 4.65 -7.11
C ARG A 15 1.10 4.55 -5.64
N ASN A 16 1.69 5.61 -5.10
CA ASN A 16 2.05 5.69 -3.68
C ASN A 16 3.11 4.66 -3.21
N VAL A 17 3.98 4.23 -4.12
CA VAL A 17 5.16 3.46 -3.73
C VAL A 17 6.07 4.33 -2.86
N GLY A 18 6.48 3.81 -1.71
CA GLY A 18 7.38 4.55 -0.83
C GLY A 18 7.33 4.06 0.61
N THR A 19 7.86 4.88 1.50
CA THR A 19 7.82 4.66 2.94
C THR A 19 7.56 5.99 3.62
N LEU A 20 6.81 5.94 4.72
CA LEU A 20 6.63 7.07 5.62
C LEU A 20 7.63 6.97 6.78
N ASP A 21 7.82 8.08 7.47
CA ASP A 21 8.63 8.10 8.69
C ASP A 21 7.96 7.25 9.77
N LYS A 22 8.68 6.25 10.25
CA LYS A 22 8.22 5.30 11.27
C LYS A 22 8.29 5.87 12.69
N GLU A 23 9.03 6.97 12.89
CA GLU A 23 9.18 7.62 14.19
C GLU A 23 8.07 8.65 14.45
N ASN A 24 7.29 8.98 13.42
CA ASN A 24 6.13 9.83 13.55
C ASN A 24 5.00 9.07 14.27
N GLU A 25 4.50 9.63 15.37
CA GLU A 25 3.42 9.04 16.19
C GLU A 25 2.10 8.89 15.41
N ASN A 26 1.91 9.72 14.39
CA ASN A 26 0.73 9.71 13.51
C ASN A 26 0.84 8.69 12.36
N VAL A 27 1.92 7.90 12.31
CA VAL A 27 2.15 6.91 11.24
C VAL A 27 1.95 5.48 11.76
N GLY A 28 0.89 4.84 11.28
CA GLY A 28 0.64 3.41 11.46
C GLY A 28 1.42 2.59 10.43
N THR A 29 2.19 1.59 10.88
CA THR A 29 2.93 0.69 9.98
C THR A 29 2.46 -0.76 10.16
N GLY A 30 1.91 -1.33 9.09
CA GLY A 30 1.61 -2.76 8.99
C GLY A 30 2.62 -3.46 8.10
N LEU A 31 3.28 -4.49 8.62
CA LEU A 31 4.12 -5.41 7.84
C LEU A 31 3.52 -6.81 7.97
N VAL A 32 3.07 -7.36 6.84
CA VAL A 32 2.39 -8.66 6.79
C VAL A 32 2.93 -9.50 5.63
N GLY A 33 2.86 -10.82 5.79
CA GLY A 33 3.34 -11.79 4.81
C GLY A 33 4.54 -12.60 5.32
N ALA A 34 4.92 -13.60 4.56
CA ALA A 34 5.97 -14.53 4.91
C ALA A 34 6.91 -14.71 3.71
N PRO A 35 8.24 -14.57 3.87
CA PRO A 35 9.19 -14.81 2.79
C PRO A 35 9.05 -16.19 2.15
N ALA A 36 8.61 -17.19 2.94
CA ALA A 36 8.39 -18.56 2.46
C ALA A 36 7.26 -18.67 1.42
N CYS A 37 6.29 -17.76 1.43
CA CYS A 37 5.18 -17.71 0.47
C CYS A 37 5.46 -16.79 -0.73
N GLY A 38 6.61 -16.09 -0.73
CA GLY A 38 6.98 -15.15 -1.79
C GLY A 38 6.24 -13.82 -1.78
N ASP A 39 5.28 -13.62 -0.87
CA ASP A 39 4.50 -12.39 -0.73
C ASP A 39 4.75 -11.74 0.64
N VAL A 40 5.30 -10.52 0.62
CA VAL A 40 5.50 -9.65 1.78
C VAL A 40 5.04 -8.24 1.44
N MET A 41 4.12 -7.70 2.22
CA MET A 41 3.57 -6.36 2.04
C MET A 41 3.83 -5.51 3.28
N ARG A 42 4.39 -4.32 3.04
CA ARG A 42 4.44 -3.22 3.99
C ARG A 42 3.46 -2.14 3.54
N LEU A 43 2.53 -1.77 4.42
CA LEU A 43 1.60 -0.66 4.24
C LEU A 43 1.80 0.32 5.39
N GLN A 44 1.95 1.60 5.07
CA GLN A 44 2.05 2.67 6.05
C GLN A 44 0.96 3.70 5.76
N ILE A 45 0.27 4.16 6.81
CA ILE A 45 -0.72 5.22 6.73
C ILE A 45 -0.36 6.33 7.70
N GLN A 46 -0.55 7.57 7.30
CA GLN A 46 -0.46 8.74 8.15
C GLN A 46 -1.87 9.24 8.46
N VAL A 47 -2.17 9.42 9.73
CA VAL A 47 -3.49 9.77 10.23
C VAL A 47 -3.43 11.16 10.85
N SER A 48 -4.36 12.04 10.50
CA SER A 48 -4.52 13.34 11.17
C SER A 48 -5.07 13.17 12.58
N ASP A 49 -4.99 14.23 13.37
CA ASP A 49 -5.56 14.26 14.73
C ASP A 49 -7.09 14.06 14.73
N ASP A 50 -7.76 14.35 13.60
CA ASP A 50 -9.20 14.13 13.39
C ASP A 50 -9.53 12.68 12.97
N GLY A 51 -8.53 11.79 12.87
CA GLY A 51 -8.70 10.39 12.49
C GLY A 51 -8.81 10.14 10.98
N VAL A 52 -8.45 11.11 10.13
CA VAL A 52 -8.49 10.99 8.66
C VAL A 52 -7.12 10.55 8.12
N ILE A 53 -7.09 9.60 7.20
CA ILE A 53 -5.87 9.14 6.54
C ILE A 53 -5.42 10.18 5.50
N GLU A 54 -4.37 10.93 5.79
CA GLU A 54 -3.83 11.98 4.91
C GLU A 54 -2.93 11.42 3.80
N ASP A 55 -2.08 10.45 4.16
CA ASP A 55 -1.22 9.76 3.20
C ASP A 55 -1.17 8.26 3.48
N ALA A 56 -0.89 7.51 2.44
CA ALA A 56 -0.72 6.07 2.49
C ALA A 56 0.40 5.71 1.52
N LYS A 57 1.35 4.90 1.98
CA LYS A 57 2.48 4.42 1.19
C LYS A 57 2.60 2.91 1.32
N PHE A 58 3.03 2.25 0.25
CA PHE A 58 3.24 0.81 0.29
C PHE A 58 4.58 0.38 -0.32
N LYS A 59 5.04 -0.79 0.11
CA LYS A 59 6.08 -1.60 -0.52
C LYS A 59 5.66 -3.06 -0.46
N THR A 60 5.50 -3.67 -1.63
CA THR A 60 5.13 -5.09 -1.74
C THR A 60 6.18 -5.82 -2.54
N PHE A 61 6.61 -6.97 -2.02
CA PHE A 61 7.32 -8.00 -2.75
C PHE A 61 6.33 -9.13 -2.98
N GLY A 62 6.05 -9.48 -4.22
CA GLY A 62 5.04 -10.48 -4.54
C GLY A 62 4.65 -10.51 -6.00
N CYS A 63 3.63 -11.31 -6.32
CA CYS A 63 3.10 -11.38 -7.68
C CYS A 63 2.54 -10.02 -8.18
N GLY A 64 2.45 -9.83 -9.50
CA GLY A 64 1.95 -8.58 -10.08
C GLY A 64 0.55 -8.19 -9.60
N SER A 65 -0.32 -9.18 -9.35
CA SER A 65 -1.64 -8.97 -8.75
C SER A 65 -1.57 -8.41 -7.32
N ALA A 66 -0.60 -8.84 -6.52
CA ALA A 66 -0.41 -8.33 -5.16
C ALA A 66 0.04 -6.85 -5.20
N ILE A 67 0.99 -6.52 -6.06
CA ILE A 67 1.47 -5.14 -6.26
C ILE A 67 0.31 -4.24 -6.72
N ALA A 68 -0.47 -4.68 -7.72
CA ALA A 68 -1.59 -3.93 -8.22
C ALA A 68 -2.67 -3.70 -7.15
N SER A 69 -2.97 -4.73 -6.36
CA SER A 69 -3.95 -4.64 -5.26
C SER A 69 -3.48 -3.68 -4.17
N SER A 70 -2.20 -3.72 -3.79
CA SER A 70 -1.62 -2.79 -2.81
C SER A 70 -1.64 -1.35 -3.31
N SER A 71 -1.30 -1.11 -4.58
CA SER A 71 -1.39 0.22 -5.19
C SER A 71 -2.81 0.75 -5.11
N LEU A 72 -3.80 -0.01 -5.57
CA LEU A 72 -5.19 0.43 -5.56
C LEU A 72 -5.71 0.68 -4.14
N ALA A 73 -5.34 -0.19 -3.19
CA ALA A 73 -5.71 -0.03 -1.79
C ALA A 73 -5.22 1.32 -1.21
N THR A 74 -3.97 1.70 -1.48
CA THR A 74 -3.43 2.99 -0.99
C THR A 74 -4.17 4.20 -1.56
N GLU A 75 -4.67 4.12 -2.79
CA GLU A 75 -5.47 5.20 -3.37
C GLU A 75 -6.86 5.29 -2.74
N TRP A 76 -7.47 4.15 -2.44
CA TRP A 76 -8.81 4.11 -1.87
C TRP A 76 -8.87 4.57 -0.41
N ILE A 77 -7.85 4.26 0.39
CA ILE A 77 -7.87 4.56 1.83
C ILE A 77 -7.52 6.02 2.13
N LYS A 78 -6.85 6.73 1.22
CA LYS A 78 -6.58 8.16 1.38
C LYS A 78 -7.89 8.94 1.47
N GLY A 79 -7.97 9.84 2.46
CA GLY A 79 -9.17 10.62 2.77
C GLY A 79 -10.28 9.83 3.46
N LYS A 80 -10.07 8.56 3.81
CA LYS A 80 -10.99 7.81 4.67
C LYS A 80 -10.62 8.00 6.14
N THR A 81 -11.58 7.75 7.02
CA THR A 81 -11.35 7.68 8.48
C THR A 81 -10.94 6.26 8.89
N ILE A 82 -10.28 6.14 10.03
CA ILE A 82 -10.04 4.84 10.70
C ILE A 82 -11.34 4.32 11.33
#